data_AF-A0A5C9DLN7-F1
#
_entry.id   AF-A0A5C9DLN7-F1
#
_cell.length_a   1.000
_cell.length_b   1.000
_cell.length_c   1.000
_cell.angle_alpha   90.00
_cell.angle_beta   90.00
_cell.angle_gamma   90.00
#
_symmetry.space_group_name_H-M   'P 1'
#
loop_
_entity.id
_entity.type
_entity.pdbx_description
1 polymer ?
#
loop_
_entity_poly.entity_id
_entity_poly.type
_entity_poly.pdbx_seq_one_letter_code
_entity_poly.pdbx_strand_id
1 'polypeptide(L)'
;MPDLRVLAAEHGFSVVTARSALPSLSSGAGPTIAFAEDLDAESSLPYLADREPGAQSLADFVAAGIRVLNNPQGFFFMIEGGKIDWASHDNDSLRMLGEMKDFDAAIRVALGFLQAHWNETLVVVTADHETGGLSVQDQPFAGRLDWSKTGHSAAKVPVYAQGVGQELFLGIYENTGIFARLKALLDASLAEDP
;
A
#
# COMPACT_ATOMS: atom_id res chain seq x y z
N MET A 1 14.64 -18.29 19.52
CA MET A 1 15.06 -17.05 18.84
C MET A 1 14.57 -15.88 19.69
N PRO A 2 15.32 -14.76 19.80
CA PRO A 2 14.85 -13.60 20.54
C PRO A 2 13.61 -13.01 19.86
N ASP A 3 12.73 -12.39 20.65
CA ASP A 3 11.60 -11.65 20.13
C ASP A 3 12.12 -10.40 19.39
N LEU A 4 11.79 -10.28 18.10
CA LEU A 4 12.24 -9.18 17.26
C LEU A 4 11.69 -7.82 17.75
N ARG A 5 10.57 -7.81 18.48
CA ARG A 5 10.01 -6.59 19.08
C ARG A 5 10.90 -6.07 20.19
N VAL A 6 11.40 -6.98 21.04
CA VAL A 6 12.35 -6.64 22.11
C VAL A 6 13.64 -6.13 21.49
N LEU A 7 14.17 -6.83 20.49
CA LEU A 7 15.39 -6.43 19.80
C LEU A 7 15.25 -5.04 19.14
N ALA A 8 14.11 -4.75 18.52
CA ALA A 8 13.85 -3.44 17.92
C ALA A 8 13.83 -2.32 18.96
N ALA A 9 13.15 -2.54 20.09
CA ALA A 9 13.11 -1.57 21.19
C ALA A 9 14.51 -1.33 21.78
N GLU A 10 15.32 -2.38 21.95
CA GLU A 10 16.73 -2.27 22.38
C GLU A 10 17.60 -1.44 21.42
N HIS A 11 17.21 -1.37 20.14
CA HIS A 11 17.89 -0.58 19.10
C HIS A 11 17.20 0.77 18.81
N GLY A 12 16.35 1.24 19.74
CA GLY A 12 15.78 2.58 19.68
C GLY A 12 14.56 2.73 18.77
N PHE A 13 13.94 1.62 18.34
CA PHE A 13 12.66 1.69 17.65
C PHE A 13 11.51 1.88 18.65
N SER A 14 10.58 2.77 18.32
CA SER A 14 9.25 2.79 18.93
C SER A 14 8.47 1.57 18.44
N VAL A 15 8.09 0.66 19.35
CA VAL A 15 7.30 -0.53 19.03
C VAL A 15 5.86 -0.33 19.47
N VAL A 16 4.92 -0.37 18.52
CA VAL A 16 3.52 -0.03 18.73
C VAL A 16 2.66 -1.22 18.34
N THR A 17 1.82 -1.70 19.26
CA THR A 17 0.91 -2.83 18.99
C THR A 17 -0.55 -2.50 19.28
N ALA A 18 -0.83 -1.46 20.07
CA ALA A 18 -2.18 -1.07 20.42
C ALA A 18 -2.80 -0.22 19.31
N ARG A 19 -4.00 -0.57 18.88
CA ARG A 19 -4.78 0.20 17.89
C ARG A 19 -4.92 1.66 18.30
N SER A 20 -5.19 1.91 19.57
CA SER A 20 -5.41 3.25 20.14
C SER A 20 -4.18 4.15 20.09
N ALA A 21 -2.98 3.59 19.88
CA ALA A 21 -1.73 4.33 19.80
C ALA A 21 -1.38 4.81 18.40
N LEU A 22 -1.95 4.25 17.32
CA LEU A 22 -1.67 4.71 15.96
C LEU A 22 -1.94 6.21 15.74
N PRO A 23 -3.04 6.80 16.23
CA PRO A 23 -3.34 8.21 16.00
C PRO A 23 -2.38 9.19 16.68
N SER A 24 -1.66 8.76 17.73
CA SER A 24 -0.71 9.63 18.44
C SER A 24 0.71 9.59 17.87
N LEU A 25 0.97 8.74 16.88
CA LEU A 25 2.27 8.69 16.21
C LEU A 25 2.54 9.97 15.42
N SER A 26 3.81 10.41 15.48
CA SER A 26 4.32 11.60 14.82
C SER A 26 5.81 11.41 14.53
N SER A 27 6.41 12.35 13.79
CA SER A 27 7.84 12.36 13.48
C SER A 27 8.74 12.37 14.72
N GLY A 28 8.22 12.79 15.89
CA GLY A 28 8.92 12.71 17.17
C GLY A 28 9.07 11.29 17.74
N ALA A 29 8.38 10.28 17.18
CA ALA A 29 8.46 8.89 17.62
C ALA A 29 9.79 8.20 17.22
N GLY A 30 10.55 8.79 16.29
CA GLY A 30 11.74 8.16 15.73
C GLY A 30 11.40 6.93 14.86
N PRO A 31 12.39 6.06 14.58
CA PRO A 31 12.16 4.81 13.86
C PRO A 31 11.05 4.01 14.54
N THR A 32 10.02 3.63 13.80
CA THR A 32 8.81 3.03 14.38
C THR A 32 8.49 1.70 13.71
N ILE A 33 8.17 0.68 14.51
CA ILE A 33 7.56 -0.57 14.05
C ILE A 33 6.16 -0.66 14.66
N ALA A 34 5.14 -0.53 13.82
CA ALA A 34 3.75 -0.65 14.23
C ALA A 34 3.17 -1.98 13.74
N PHE A 35 2.56 -2.73 14.65
CA PHE A 35 1.84 -3.96 14.38
C PHE A 35 0.34 -3.73 14.58
N ALA A 36 -0.48 -4.47 13.83
CA ALA A 36 -1.90 -4.53 14.13
C ALA A 36 -2.13 -5.36 15.40
N GLU A 37 -3.08 -4.92 16.21
CA GLU A 37 -3.55 -5.60 17.42
C GLU A 37 -4.31 -6.88 17.05
N ASP A 38 -5.15 -6.78 16.03
CA ASP A 38 -5.96 -7.89 15.51
C ASP A 38 -5.33 -8.40 14.22
N LEU A 39 -4.71 -9.56 14.30
CA LEU A 39 -4.20 -10.31 13.16
C LEU A 39 -5.09 -11.54 12.92
N ASP A 40 -5.18 -11.96 11.67
CA ASP A 40 -5.82 -13.20 11.29
C ASP A 40 -4.93 -14.43 11.53
N ALA A 41 -5.40 -15.61 11.12
CA ALA A 41 -4.67 -16.87 11.26
C ALA A 41 -3.31 -16.89 10.53
N GLU A 42 -3.13 -16.06 9.52
CA GLU A 42 -1.90 -15.91 8.72
C GLU A 42 -1.01 -14.76 9.24
N SER A 43 -1.28 -14.27 10.46
CA SER A 43 -0.55 -13.16 11.08
C SER A 43 -0.57 -11.87 10.25
N SER A 44 -1.66 -11.65 9.50
CA SER A 44 -1.87 -10.50 8.63
C SER A 44 -3.09 -9.69 9.07
N LEU A 45 -3.24 -8.46 8.56
CA LEU A 45 -4.50 -7.73 8.73
C LEU A 45 -5.68 -8.58 8.21
N PRO A 46 -6.79 -8.73 8.94
CA PRO A 46 -7.96 -9.46 8.45
C PRO A 46 -8.46 -8.90 7.11
N TYR A 47 -8.99 -9.79 6.26
CA TYR A 47 -9.74 -9.36 5.08
C TYR A 47 -10.83 -8.37 5.50
N LEU A 48 -11.16 -7.39 4.66
CA LEU A 48 -12.19 -6.40 4.95
C LEU A 48 -13.53 -7.07 5.32
N ALA A 49 -13.87 -8.19 4.67
CA ALA A 49 -15.09 -8.95 4.94
C ALA A 49 -15.10 -9.61 6.34
N ASP A 50 -13.93 -9.91 6.90
CA ASP A 50 -13.74 -10.60 8.16
C ASP A 50 -13.26 -9.64 9.28
N ARG A 51 -13.14 -8.34 8.98
CA ARG A 51 -12.58 -7.34 9.88
C ARG A 51 -13.63 -6.85 10.86
N GLU A 52 -13.36 -7.01 12.16
CA GLU A 52 -14.24 -6.50 13.22
C GLU A 52 -14.36 -4.97 13.17
N PRO A 53 -15.53 -4.40 13.52
CA PRO A 53 -15.71 -2.96 13.58
C PRO A 53 -14.62 -2.25 14.40
N GLY A 54 -13.99 -1.27 13.77
CA GLY A 54 -12.93 -0.47 14.37
C GLY A 54 -11.55 -1.12 14.35
N ALA A 55 -11.38 -2.37 13.89
CA ALA A 55 -10.05 -2.97 13.70
C ALA A 55 -9.20 -2.16 12.73
N GLN A 56 -7.89 -2.20 12.95
CA GLN A 56 -6.93 -1.42 12.18
C GLN A 56 -7.03 -1.78 10.69
N SER A 57 -7.09 -0.76 9.85
CA SER A 57 -7.09 -0.89 8.40
C SER A 57 -5.74 -0.51 7.82
N LEU A 58 -5.49 -0.89 6.56
CA LEU A 58 -4.32 -0.39 5.83
C LEU A 58 -4.31 1.15 5.80
N ALA A 59 -5.47 1.78 5.65
CA ALA A 59 -5.60 3.24 5.66
C ALA A 59 -5.13 3.88 7.00
N ASP A 60 -5.37 3.22 8.13
CA ASP A 60 -4.88 3.69 9.44
C ASP A 60 -3.35 3.68 9.52
N PHE A 61 -2.72 2.63 8.98
CA PHE A 61 -1.27 2.53 8.87
C PHE A 61 -0.68 3.53 7.89
N VAL A 62 -1.35 3.81 6.76
CA VAL A 62 -0.93 4.87 5.84
C VAL A 62 -0.97 6.23 6.53
N ALA A 63 -2.05 6.54 7.25
CA ALA A 63 -2.18 7.79 7.98
C ALA A 63 -1.11 7.92 9.08
N ALA A 64 -0.83 6.85 9.83
CA ALA A 64 0.22 6.83 10.84
C ALA A 64 1.62 6.96 10.22
N GLY A 65 1.90 6.22 9.14
CA GLY A 65 3.17 6.26 8.41
C GLY A 65 3.47 7.67 7.90
N ILE A 66 2.49 8.35 7.31
CA ILE A 66 2.64 9.76 6.89
C ILE A 66 3.00 10.65 8.08
N ARG A 67 2.34 10.51 9.25
CA ARG A 67 2.66 11.34 10.43
C ARG A 67 4.08 11.11 10.95
N VAL A 68 4.58 9.87 10.89
CA VAL A 68 5.93 9.50 11.33
C VAL A 68 6.99 9.95 10.34
N LEU A 69 6.76 9.74 9.05
CA LEU A 69 7.74 9.97 8.00
C LEU A 69 7.82 11.42 7.54
N ASN A 70 6.74 12.21 7.68
CA ASN A 70 6.71 13.59 7.20
C ASN A 70 7.71 14.48 7.95
N ASN A 71 8.71 14.96 7.21
CA ASN A 71 9.82 15.76 7.71
C ASN A 71 10.35 16.70 6.61
N PRO A 72 11.16 17.72 6.95
CA PRO A 72 11.62 18.72 5.99
C PRO A 72 12.45 18.19 4.80
N GLN A 73 13.07 17.01 4.92
CA GLN A 73 13.85 16.38 3.84
C GLN A 73 12.99 15.52 2.91
N GLY A 74 11.68 15.44 3.16
CA GLY A 74 10.78 14.53 2.46
C GLY A 74 10.96 13.07 2.90
N PHE A 75 10.25 12.16 2.24
CA PHE A 75 10.31 10.74 2.54
C PHE A 75 9.90 9.89 1.34
N PHE A 76 10.30 8.62 1.38
CA PHE A 76 9.77 7.56 0.52
C PHE A 76 8.87 6.64 1.35
N PHE A 77 7.69 6.33 0.84
CA PHE A 77 6.75 5.43 1.52
C PHE A 77 6.16 4.42 0.54
N MET A 78 6.37 3.13 0.84
CA MET A 78 5.79 2.01 0.10
C MET A 78 4.60 1.46 0.88
N ILE A 79 3.48 1.29 0.19
CA ILE A 79 2.20 0.83 0.75
C ILE A 79 1.73 -0.34 -0.10
N GLU A 80 1.35 -1.44 0.54
CA GLU A 80 0.97 -2.68 -0.14
C GLU A 80 -0.44 -3.13 0.30
N GLY A 81 -1.33 -3.30 -0.68
CA GLY A 81 -2.63 -3.98 -0.52
C GLY A 81 -2.52 -5.47 -0.83
N GLY A 82 -1.71 -6.22 -0.07
CA GLY A 82 -1.25 -7.56 -0.47
C GLY A 82 -2.33 -8.64 -0.55
N LYS A 83 -3.45 -8.48 0.15
CA LYS A 83 -4.50 -9.50 0.21
C LYS A 83 -5.40 -9.60 -1.02
N ILE A 84 -5.31 -8.66 -1.94
CA ILE A 84 -5.94 -8.76 -3.27
C ILE A 84 -5.45 -10.03 -3.97
N ASP A 85 -4.15 -10.32 -3.88
CA ASP A 85 -3.52 -11.50 -4.44
C ASP A 85 -4.03 -12.79 -3.78
N TRP A 86 -4.05 -12.84 -2.45
CA TRP A 86 -4.49 -14.01 -1.70
C TRP A 86 -5.95 -14.38 -1.99
N ALA A 87 -6.84 -13.38 -1.99
CA ALA A 87 -8.23 -13.60 -2.36
C ALA A 87 -8.39 -14.07 -3.81
N SER A 88 -7.51 -13.61 -4.71
CA SER A 88 -7.51 -14.02 -6.11
C SER A 88 -6.94 -15.43 -6.32
N HIS A 89 -5.98 -15.87 -5.52
CA HIS A 89 -5.53 -17.27 -5.49
C HIS A 89 -6.67 -18.23 -5.14
N ASP A 90 -7.54 -17.82 -4.22
CA ASP A 90 -8.72 -18.57 -3.79
C ASP A 90 -9.93 -18.43 -4.76
N ASN A 91 -9.81 -17.60 -5.80
CA ASN A 91 -10.92 -17.19 -6.67
C ASN A 91 -12.13 -16.62 -5.89
N ASP A 92 -11.87 -16.02 -4.72
CA ASP A 92 -12.89 -15.42 -3.87
C ASP A 92 -13.17 -13.99 -4.33
N SER A 93 -14.19 -13.87 -5.17
CA SER A 93 -14.59 -12.57 -5.74
C SER A 93 -15.08 -11.58 -4.69
N LEU A 94 -15.68 -12.03 -3.59
CA LEU A 94 -16.19 -11.14 -2.55
C LEU A 94 -15.05 -10.56 -1.72
N ARG A 95 -14.10 -11.41 -1.32
CA ARG A 95 -12.90 -10.95 -0.63
C ARG A 95 -12.03 -10.09 -1.54
N MET A 96 -11.79 -10.50 -2.78
CA MET A 96 -10.98 -9.70 -3.72
C MET A 96 -11.54 -8.30 -3.93
N LEU A 97 -12.86 -8.17 -4.16
CA LEU A 97 -13.50 -6.85 -4.28
C LEU A 97 -13.48 -6.06 -2.95
N GLY A 98 -13.52 -6.75 -1.82
CA GLY A 98 -13.33 -6.15 -0.49
C GLY A 98 -11.93 -5.56 -0.32
N GLU A 99 -10.89 -6.32 -0.66
CA GLU A 99 -9.50 -5.87 -0.55
C GLU A 99 -9.18 -4.74 -1.53
N MET A 100 -9.77 -4.75 -2.73
CA MET A 100 -9.69 -3.62 -3.66
C MET A 100 -10.27 -2.34 -3.03
N LYS A 101 -11.36 -2.44 -2.25
CA LYS A 101 -11.93 -1.30 -1.52
C LYS A 101 -11.06 -0.87 -0.35
N ASP A 102 -10.45 -1.81 0.37
CA ASP A 102 -9.55 -1.48 1.49
C ASP A 102 -8.29 -0.77 0.98
N PHE A 103 -7.74 -1.21 -0.15
CA PHE A 103 -6.63 -0.53 -0.81
C PHE A 103 -7.02 0.84 -1.39
N ASP A 104 -8.22 0.99 -1.97
CA ASP A 104 -8.75 2.31 -2.39
C ASP A 104 -8.82 3.29 -1.21
N ALA A 105 -9.24 2.83 -0.02
CA ALA A 105 -9.25 3.66 1.18
C ALA A 105 -7.83 4.12 1.58
N ALA A 106 -6.84 3.25 1.48
CA ALA A 106 -5.44 3.60 1.72
C ALA A 106 -4.90 4.61 0.68
N ILE A 107 -5.22 4.41 -0.60
CA ILE A 107 -4.89 5.35 -1.68
C ILE A 107 -5.51 6.73 -1.41
N ARG A 108 -6.77 6.79 -0.96
CA ARG A 108 -7.42 8.08 -0.62
C ARG A 108 -6.67 8.85 0.45
N VAL A 109 -6.09 8.18 1.46
CA VAL A 109 -5.25 8.84 2.46
C VAL A 109 -3.98 9.42 1.82
N ALA A 110 -3.30 8.66 0.98
CA ALA A 110 -2.11 9.12 0.27
C ALA A 110 -2.41 10.29 -0.69
N LEU A 111 -3.54 10.24 -1.40
CA LEU A 111 -4.00 11.33 -2.27
C LEU A 111 -4.38 12.58 -1.47
N GLY A 112 -4.92 12.42 -0.25
CA GLY A 112 -5.16 13.53 0.67
C GLY A 112 -3.86 14.26 1.04
N PHE A 113 -2.80 13.51 1.32
CA PHE A 113 -1.47 14.08 1.54
C PHE A 113 -0.94 14.78 0.28
N LEU A 114 -1.00 14.13 -0.88
CA LEU A 114 -0.60 14.72 -2.15
C LEU A 114 -1.34 16.04 -2.45
N GLN A 115 -2.64 16.13 -2.15
CA GLN A 115 -3.39 17.38 -2.36
C GLN A 115 -2.90 18.53 -1.47
N ALA A 116 -2.52 18.22 -0.22
CA ALA A 116 -1.93 19.21 0.69
C ALA A 116 -0.49 19.60 0.31
N HIS A 117 0.21 18.73 -0.43
CA HIS A 117 1.63 18.82 -0.77
C HIS A 117 1.87 18.72 -2.29
N TRP A 118 1.01 19.37 -3.08
CA TRP A 118 0.88 19.14 -4.53
C TRP A 118 2.18 19.37 -5.33
N ASN A 119 2.99 20.34 -4.92
CA ASN A 119 4.19 20.75 -5.65
C ASN A 119 5.45 19.94 -5.29
N GLU A 120 5.35 19.01 -4.34
CA GLU A 120 6.50 18.27 -3.80
C GLU A 120 6.24 16.76 -3.67
N THR A 121 5.03 16.30 -3.97
CA THR A 121 4.63 14.90 -3.81
C THR A 121 4.38 14.22 -5.15
N LEU A 122 4.84 12.97 -5.26
CA LEU A 122 4.46 12.01 -6.30
C LEU A 122 3.79 10.81 -5.63
N VAL A 123 2.63 10.40 -6.12
CA VAL A 123 1.98 9.12 -5.79
C VAL A 123 1.98 8.26 -7.04
N VAL A 124 2.51 7.04 -6.93
CA VAL A 124 2.48 6.01 -7.97
C VAL A 124 1.72 4.79 -7.43
N VAL A 125 0.73 4.31 -8.16
CA VAL A 125 -0.06 3.12 -7.85
C VAL A 125 0.09 2.12 -9.00
N THR A 126 0.50 0.90 -8.68
CA THR A 126 0.64 -0.20 -9.63
C THR A 126 0.35 -1.52 -8.93
N ALA A 127 0.29 -2.60 -9.69
CA ALA A 127 0.44 -3.96 -9.18
C ALA A 127 1.82 -4.53 -9.55
N ASP A 128 2.21 -5.60 -8.89
CA ASP A 128 3.38 -6.43 -9.20
C ASP A 128 3.04 -7.50 -10.24
N HIS A 129 1.83 -8.07 -10.20
CA HIS A 129 1.24 -8.94 -11.21
C HIS A 129 -0.30 -8.99 -11.12
N GLU A 130 -0.93 -9.71 -12.07
CA GLU A 130 -2.33 -10.12 -11.97
C GLU A 130 -2.39 -11.56 -11.42
N THR A 131 -3.44 -11.89 -10.68
CA THR A 131 -3.65 -13.23 -10.11
C THR A 131 -5.07 -13.74 -10.38
N GLY A 132 -5.17 -15.02 -10.72
CA GLY A 132 -6.43 -15.73 -10.94
C GLY A 132 -6.93 -15.71 -12.39
N GLY A 133 -6.37 -14.84 -13.23
CA GLY A 133 -6.82 -14.68 -14.62
C GLY A 133 -8.30 -14.30 -14.68
N LEU A 134 -8.65 -13.27 -13.91
CA LEU A 134 -10.01 -12.77 -13.73
C LEU A 134 -10.55 -12.16 -15.03
N SER A 135 -11.80 -12.47 -15.33
CA SER A 135 -12.53 -11.87 -16.44
C SER A 135 -13.94 -11.48 -16.02
N VAL A 136 -14.45 -10.39 -16.60
CA VAL A 136 -15.85 -10.01 -16.50
C VAL A 136 -16.55 -10.51 -17.76
N GLN A 137 -17.46 -11.46 -17.62
CA GLN A 137 -18.28 -11.95 -18.71
C GLN A 137 -19.61 -11.21 -18.73
N ASP A 138 -19.93 -10.65 -19.89
CA ASP A 138 -21.25 -10.07 -20.15
C ASP A 138 -22.27 -11.21 -20.21
N GLN A 139 -23.30 -11.14 -19.37
CA GLN A 139 -24.46 -12.03 -19.42
C GLN A 139 -25.73 -11.18 -19.45
N PRO A 140 -26.81 -11.64 -20.11
CA PRO A 140 -27.95 -10.80 -20.51
C PRO A 140 -28.65 -10.00 -19.38
N PHE A 141 -28.38 -10.30 -18.10
CA PHE A 141 -28.98 -9.60 -16.96
C PHE A 141 -28.03 -9.37 -15.76
N ALA A 142 -26.74 -9.70 -15.87
CA ALA A 142 -25.73 -9.45 -14.83
C ALA A 142 -24.31 -9.64 -15.37
N GLY A 143 -23.34 -8.84 -14.92
CA GLY A 143 -21.92 -9.18 -15.11
C GLY A 143 -21.54 -10.35 -14.21
N ARG A 144 -20.85 -11.36 -14.75
CA ARG A 144 -20.29 -12.47 -13.96
C ARG A 144 -18.78 -12.38 -13.93
N LEU A 145 -18.20 -12.51 -12.74
CA LEU A 145 -16.75 -12.71 -12.57
C LEU A 145 -16.42 -14.18 -12.81
N ASP A 146 -15.45 -14.44 -13.66
CA ASP A 146 -14.96 -15.78 -13.98
C ASP A 146 -13.44 -15.83 -13.85
N TRP A 147 -12.92 -16.97 -13.40
CA TRP A 147 -11.51 -17.17 -13.08
C TRP A 147 -10.96 -18.31 -13.91
N SER A 148 -9.83 -18.08 -14.57
CA SER A 148 -9.22 -19.08 -15.45
C SER A 148 -8.19 -19.96 -14.74
N LYS A 149 -7.71 -19.55 -13.55
CA LYS A 149 -6.72 -20.28 -12.75
C LYS A 149 -6.67 -19.78 -11.30
N THR A 150 -5.76 -20.34 -10.50
CA THR A 150 -5.53 -19.98 -9.08
C THR A 150 -4.12 -19.45 -8.86
N GLY A 151 -3.50 -18.85 -9.87
CA GLY A 151 -2.11 -18.39 -9.82
C GLY A 151 -1.90 -17.14 -10.65
N HIS A 152 -0.67 -16.61 -10.65
CA HIS A 152 -0.36 -15.34 -11.30
C HIS A 152 -0.44 -15.46 -12.83
N SER A 153 -0.93 -14.43 -13.52
CA SER A 153 -0.89 -14.33 -14.98
C SER A 153 0.13 -13.31 -15.48
N ALA A 154 0.38 -13.35 -16.79
CA ALA A 154 1.27 -12.43 -17.48
C ALA A 154 0.51 -11.20 -18.05
N ALA A 155 -0.69 -10.91 -17.54
CA ALA A 155 -1.40 -9.72 -17.92
C ALA A 155 -0.57 -8.48 -17.58
N LYS A 156 -0.59 -7.48 -18.47
CA LYS A 156 0.03 -6.18 -18.18
C LYS A 156 -0.76 -5.49 -17.08
N VAL A 157 -0.06 -5.01 -16.07
CA VAL A 157 -0.65 -4.25 -14.97
C VAL A 157 -0.59 -2.74 -15.28
N PRO A 158 -1.60 -1.96 -14.88
CA PRO A 158 -1.58 -0.52 -15.06
C PRO A 158 -0.62 0.13 -14.06
N VAL A 159 0.02 1.22 -14.50
CA VAL A 159 0.74 2.15 -13.62
C VAL A 159 0.00 3.48 -13.67
N TYR A 160 -0.46 3.96 -12.52
CA TYR A 160 -1.04 5.29 -12.33
C TYR A 160 -0.03 6.16 -11.60
N ALA A 161 0.17 7.39 -12.06
CA ALA A 161 1.04 8.35 -11.40
C ALA A 161 0.35 9.71 -11.34
N GLN A 162 0.49 10.40 -10.22
CA GLN A 162 -0.03 11.75 -10.02
C GLN A 162 0.93 12.58 -9.17
N GLY A 163 1.11 13.85 -9.55
CA GLY A 163 2.00 14.78 -8.85
C GLY A 163 3.28 15.05 -9.63
N VAL A 164 4.36 15.36 -8.91
CA VAL A 164 5.65 15.77 -9.50
C VAL A 164 6.26 14.63 -10.33
N GLY A 165 6.58 14.90 -11.60
CA GLY A 165 7.22 13.91 -12.49
C GLY A 165 6.29 12.80 -13.00
N GLN A 166 4.97 12.94 -12.85
CA GLN A 166 3.98 11.95 -13.29
C GLN A 166 4.11 11.58 -14.78
N GLU A 167 4.54 12.51 -15.62
CA GLU A 167 4.74 12.33 -17.05
C GLU A 167 5.81 11.28 -17.40
N LEU A 168 6.73 11.01 -16.46
CA LEU A 168 7.75 9.97 -16.63
C LEU A 168 7.11 8.57 -16.68
N PHE A 169 5.93 8.38 -16.11
CA PHE A 169 5.25 7.08 -15.98
C PHE A 169 4.27 6.79 -17.11
N LEU A 170 4.29 7.59 -18.19
CA LEU A 170 3.46 7.35 -19.37
C LEU A 170 4.06 6.25 -20.27
N GLY A 171 3.18 5.52 -20.95
CA GLY A 171 3.55 4.52 -21.96
C GLY A 171 3.62 3.08 -21.43
N ILE A 172 4.27 2.21 -22.20
CA ILE A 172 4.42 0.78 -21.89
C ILE A 172 5.91 0.51 -21.66
N TYR A 173 6.24 -0.06 -20.50
CA TYR A 173 7.61 -0.34 -20.11
C TYR A 173 7.66 -1.50 -19.10
N GLU A 174 8.85 -2.07 -18.94
CA GLU A 174 9.14 -3.11 -17.93
C GLU A 174 9.10 -2.53 -16.51
N ASN A 175 8.72 -3.34 -15.52
CA ASN A 175 8.62 -2.90 -14.12
C ASN A 175 9.93 -2.32 -13.56
N THR A 176 11.10 -2.76 -14.04
CA THR A 176 12.42 -2.18 -13.70
C THR A 176 12.51 -0.69 -14.04
N GLY A 177 11.71 -0.24 -15.00
CA GLY A 177 11.57 1.15 -15.37
C GLY A 177 10.97 2.02 -14.26
N ILE A 178 10.17 1.46 -13.35
CA ILE A 178 9.60 2.20 -12.21
C ILE A 178 10.73 2.63 -11.27
N PHE A 179 11.62 1.71 -10.92
CA PHE A 179 12.80 2.00 -10.09
C PHE A 179 13.65 3.12 -10.70
N ALA A 180 13.98 3.01 -12.00
CA ALA A 180 14.83 4.00 -12.66
C ALA A 180 14.23 5.40 -12.63
N ARG A 181 12.90 5.52 -12.80
CA ARG A 181 12.18 6.80 -12.76
C ARG A 181 12.11 7.40 -11.36
N LEU A 182 11.76 6.58 -10.36
CA LEU A 182 11.74 7.01 -8.96
C LEU A 182 13.13 7.46 -8.50
N LYS A 183 14.17 6.71 -8.85
CA LYS A 183 15.56 7.07 -8.53
C LYS A 183 15.93 8.42 -9.15
N ALA A 184 15.62 8.64 -10.42
CA ALA A 184 15.94 9.90 -11.10
C ALA A 184 15.27 11.11 -10.42
N LEU A 185 14.03 10.98 -9.96
CA LEU A 185 13.31 12.04 -9.24
C LEU A 185 13.90 12.30 -7.85
N LEU A 186 14.23 11.24 -7.10
CA LEU A 186 14.84 11.36 -5.78
C LEU A 186 16.25 11.96 -5.86
N ASP A 187 17.07 11.53 -6.83
CA ASP A 187 18.42 12.09 -7.04
C ASP A 187 18.35 13.58 -7.41
N ALA A 188 17.39 13.97 -8.27
CA ALA A 188 17.20 15.36 -8.65
C ALA A 188 16.79 16.24 -7.45
N SER A 189 15.88 15.73 -6.59
CA SER A 189 15.48 16.41 -5.37
C SER A 189 16.65 16.62 -4.40
N LEU A 190 17.55 15.65 -4.27
CA LEU A 190 18.73 15.76 -3.41
C LEU A 190 19.81 16.72 -3.95
N ALA A 191 19.81 16.99 -5.25
CA ALA A 191 20.76 17.91 -5.87
C ALA A 191 20.36 19.39 -5.72
N GLU A 192 19.10 19.68 -5.38
CA GLU A 192 18.60 21.05 -5.18
C GLU A 192 18.74 21.57 -3.73
N ASP A 193 19.14 20.71 -2.78
CA ASP A 193 19.36 21.05 -1.37
C ASP A 193 20.87 21.35 -1.13
N PRO A 194 21.28 22.63 -0.93
CA PRO A 194 22.70 23.03 -0.84
C PRO A 194 23.42 22.67 0.46
#